data_AF-A0A2E4QH81-F1
#
_entry.id   AF-A0A2E4QH81-F1
#
_cell.length_a   1.000
_cell.length_b   1.000
_cell.length_c   1.000
_cell.angle_alpha   90.00
_cell.angle_beta   90.00
_cell.angle_gamma   90.00
#
_symmetry.space_group_name_H-M   'P 1'
#
loop_
_entity.id
_entity.type
_entity.pdbx_description
1 polymer ?
#
loop_
_entity_poly.entity_id
_entity_poly.type
_entity_poly.pdbx_seq_one_letter_code
_entity_poly.pdbx_strand_id
1 'polypeptide(L)'
;MELVDLENHPLADKYPVRLPVWWCRTGESGPHPDVDGCTGKTVVLRFEKQFGRIERIFAKLMRAPRELRRPLLDKNSVLWELCNGQRTFADVCELMNSTFHEEVSPVVHRTHAGIQVFIGLNVMRFVDHIDQIDWSTKPGEVPQGQNLSETITFETDIEQRDGD
;
A
#
# COMPACT_ATOMS: atom_id res chain seq x y z
N MET A 1 -4.59 7.99 -24.40
CA MET A 1 -5.33 6.83 -24.90
C MET A 1 -6.51 6.68 -23.97
N GLU A 2 -7.74 6.83 -24.48
CA GLU A 2 -8.93 6.65 -23.65
C GLU A 2 -8.96 5.21 -23.12
N LEU A 3 -9.04 5.07 -21.80
CA LEU A 3 -9.20 3.78 -21.15
C LEU A 3 -10.68 3.41 -21.24
N VAL A 4 -11.06 2.74 -22.33
CA VAL A 4 -12.45 2.43 -22.71
C VAL A 4 -13.27 1.79 -21.59
N ASP A 5 -12.63 1.01 -20.71
CA ASP A 5 -13.28 0.34 -19.58
C ASP A 5 -13.39 1.20 -18.31
N LEU A 6 -12.76 2.37 -18.26
CA LEU A 6 -12.61 3.16 -17.03
C LEU A 6 -13.84 4.00 -16.72
N GLU A 7 -14.39 4.70 -17.72
CA GLU A 7 -15.52 5.63 -17.53
C GLU A 7 -16.77 4.95 -16.96
N ASN A 8 -16.97 3.67 -17.28
CA ASN A 8 -18.12 2.90 -16.83
C ASN A 8 -17.80 1.99 -15.63
N HIS A 9 -16.59 2.05 -15.09
CA HIS A 9 -16.19 1.17 -13.99
C HIS A 9 -16.90 1.60 -12.68
N PRO A 10 -17.53 0.69 -11.92
CA PRO A 10 -18.29 1.04 -10.72
C PRO A 10 -17.45 1.62 -9.57
N LEU A 11 -16.13 1.57 -9.69
CA LEU A 11 -15.18 2.15 -8.73
C LEU A 11 -14.51 3.43 -9.24
N ALA A 12 -14.78 3.87 -10.48
CA ALA A 12 -14.06 4.97 -11.13
C ALA A 12 -13.90 6.19 -10.23
N ASP A 13 -15.01 6.62 -9.61
CA ASP A 13 -15.07 7.80 -8.75
C ASP A 13 -14.78 7.51 -7.27
N LYS A 14 -14.43 6.28 -6.90
CA LYS A 14 -14.12 5.90 -5.52
C LYS A 14 -12.64 6.08 -5.21
N TYR A 15 -12.33 6.31 -3.94
CA TYR A 15 -10.97 6.57 -3.48
C TYR A 15 -10.39 5.32 -2.82
N PRO A 16 -9.38 4.66 -3.42
CA PRO A 16 -8.61 3.64 -2.73
C PRO A 16 -7.74 4.30 -1.65
N VAL A 17 -7.84 3.79 -0.43
CA VAL A 17 -7.16 4.34 0.75
C VAL A 17 -6.55 3.22 1.58
N ARG A 18 -5.28 3.42 1.97
CA ARG A 18 -4.56 2.55 2.92
C ARG A 18 -5.30 2.50 4.26
N LEU A 19 -5.42 1.32 4.84
CA LEU A 19 -5.87 1.14 6.23
C LEU A 19 -4.67 1.25 7.19
N PRO A 20 -4.89 1.43 8.50
CA PRO A 20 -3.81 1.48 9.48
C PRO A 20 -2.91 0.23 9.43
N VAL A 21 -1.73 0.39 8.83
CA VAL A 21 -0.65 -0.60 8.80
C VAL A 21 0.67 0.14 8.84
N TRP A 22 1.66 -0.41 9.55
CA TRP A 22 3.00 0.16 9.50
C TRP A 22 3.60 -0.10 8.12
N TRP A 23 4.11 0.95 7.48
CA TRP A 23 4.83 0.84 6.22
C TRP A 23 5.97 1.86 6.12
N CYS A 24 6.93 1.61 5.24
CA CYS A 24 7.97 2.58 4.90
C CYS A 24 8.41 2.42 3.44
N ARG A 25 9.20 3.38 2.95
CA ARG A 25 9.96 3.26 1.71
C ARG A 25 11.36 2.72 2.01
N THR A 26 12.01 2.10 1.03
CA THR A 26 13.39 1.62 1.11
C THR A 26 14.01 1.52 -0.28
N GLY A 27 15.33 1.61 -0.35
CA GLY A 27 16.09 1.51 -1.59
C GLY A 27 15.88 2.68 -2.56
N GLU A 28 16.35 2.46 -3.78
CA GLU A 28 16.31 3.45 -4.86
C GLU A 28 14.92 3.57 -5.51
N SER A 29 14.65 4.75 -6.07
CA SER A 29 13.42 5.02 -6.82
C SER A 29 13.43 4.32 -8.18
N GLY A 30 12.39 3.53 -8.46
CA GLY A 30 12.09 2.98 -9.79
C GLY A 30 11.21 3.92 -10.63
N PRO A 31 10.61 3.43 -11.74
CA PRO A 31 9.65 4.21 -12.52
C PRO A 31 8.42 4.61 -11.68
N HIS A 32 8.08 5.89 -11.67
CA HIS A 32 6.94 6.45 -10.93
C HIS A 32 6.44 7.74 -11.60
N PRO A 33 5.17 8.12 -11.37
CA PRO A 33 4.66 9.42 -11.78
C PRO A 33 5.22 10.54 -10.90
N ASP A 34 5.43 11.72 -11.48
CA ASP A 34 5.83 12.95 -10.77
C ASP A 34 4.61 13.60 -10.10
N VAL A 35 4.19 13.02 -8.98
CA VAL A 35 3.02 13.48 -8.20
C VAL A 35 3.28 13.33 -6.70
N ASP A 36 2.63 14.20 -5.92
CA ASP A 36 2.70 14.20 -4.46
C ASP A 36 2.41 12.82 -3.85
N GLY A 37 3.27 12.40 -2.91
CA GLY A 37 3.17 11.15 -2.18
C GLY A 37 3.77 9.93 -2.89
N CYS A 38 4.21 10.05 -4.15
CA CYS A 38 4.78 8.95 -4.92
C CYS A 38 6.28 9.11 -5.13
N THR A 39 7.06 8.11 -4.73
CA THR A 39 8.53 8.14 -4.80
C THR A 39 9.10 7.07 -5.72
N GLY A 40 8.32 6.04 -6.03
CA GLY A 40 8.79 4.87 -6.79
C GLY A 40 9.75 3.97 -6.02
N LYS A 41 10.02 4.25 -4.75
CA LYS A 41 10.84 3.39 -3.90
C LYS A 41 10.09 2.11 -3.56
N THR A 42 10.83 1.08 -3.14
CA THR A 42 10.21 -0.14 -2.64
C THR A 42 9.47 0.14 -1.35
N VAL A 43 8.19 -0.24 -1.29
CA VAL A 43 7.40 -0.16 -0.07
C VAL A 43 7.54 -1.45 0.73
N VAL A 44 7.74 -1.34 2.04
CA VAL A 44 7.75 -2.49 2.96
C VAL A 44 6.63 -2.36 3.97
N LEU A 45 5.74 -3.35 4.03
CA LEU A 45 4.70 -3.45 5.05
C LEU A 45 5.19 -4.28 6.23
N ARG A 46 4.83 -3.89 7.46
CA ARG A 46 5.06 -4.66 8.68
C ARG A 46 3.75 -5.07 9.34
N PHE A 47 3.69 -6.34 9.75
CA PHE A 47 2.55 -6.92 10.45
C PHE A 47 3.01 -7.63 11.72
N GLU A 48 2.26 -7.48 12.80
CA GLU A 48 2.41 -8.33 13.97
C GLU A 48 1.89 -9.75 13.67
N LYS A 49 2.68 -10.77 14.02
CA LYS A 49 2.24 -12.16 13.96
C LYS A 49 1.45 -12.49 15.22
N GLN A 50 0.15 -12.70 15.05
CA GLN A 50 -0.70 -13.20 16.12
C GLN A 50 -0.48 -14.69 16.30
N PHE A 51 0.19 -15.09 17.40
CA PHE A 51 0.34 -16.50 17.76
C PHE A 51 -0.84 -16.96 18.62
N GLY A 52 -1.50 -18.03 18.17
CA GLY A 52 -2.45 -18.78 18.98
C GLY A 52 -1.81 -19.40 20.22
N ARG A 53 -2.61 -19.93 21.15
CA ARG A 53 -2.10 -20.47 22.44
C ARG A 53 -1.06 -21.59 22.25
N ILE A 54 -1.31 -22.51 21.32
CA ILE A 54 -0.41 -23.63 21.01
C ILE A 54 0.84 -23.12 20.28
N GLU A 55 0.66 -22.28 19.26
CA GLU A 55 1.74 -21.70 18.48
C GLU A 55 2.69 -20.87 19.33
N ARG A 56 2.21 -20.23 20.41
CA ARG A 56 3.05 -19.42 21.31
C ARG A 56 4.09 -20.25 22.05
N ILE A 57 3.79 -21.51 22.36
CA ILE A 57 4.75 -22.44 22.99
C ILE A 57 5.85 -22.78 21.98
N PHE A 58 5.48 -23.14 20.76
CA PHE A 58 6.41 -23.42 19.68
C PHE A 58 7.23 -22.19 19.27
N ALA A 59 6.61 -21.01 19.21
CA ALA A 59 7.26 -19.75 18.88
C ALA A 59 8.33 -19.38 19.90
N LYS A 60 8.09 -19.62 21.20
CA LYS A 60 9.09 -19.43 22.26
C LYS A 60 10.25 -20.40 22.12
N LEU A 61 9.96 -21.68 21.83
CA LEU A 61 10.98 -22.71 21.65
C LEU A 61 11.89 -22.42 20.44
N MET A 62 11.29 -22.01 19.33
CA MET A 62 11.98 -21.78 18.05
C MET A 62 12.48 -20.33 17.87
N ARG A 63 12.27 -19.45 18.86
CA ARG A 63 12.53 -18.01 18.76
C ARG A 63 11.94 -17.40 17.48
N ALA A 64 10.72 -17.80 17.15
CA ALA A 64 10.08 -17.37 15.92
C ALA A 64 9.94 -15.83 15.89
N PRO A 65 10.24 -15.18 14.74
CA PRO A 65 10.08 -13.74 14.61
C PRO A 65 8.62 -13.38 14.87
N ARG A 66 8.39 -12.31 15.64
CA ARG A 66 7.05 -11.81 15.99
C ARG A 66 6.42 -10.93 14.92
N GLU A 67 7.17 -10.66 13.86
CA GLU A 67 6.78 -9.72 12.82
C GLU A 67 6.95 -10.35 11.46
N LEU A 68 6.05 -10.00 10.55
CA LEU A 68 6.17 -10.26 9.14
C LEU A 68 6.53 -8.96 8.44
N ARG A 69 7.62 -8.98 7.67
CA ARG A 69 7.99 -7.92 6.74
C ARG A 69 7.65 -8.36 5.33
N ARG A 70 6.96 -7.51 4.57
CA ARG A 70 6.57 -7.79 3.19
C ARG A 70 6.99 -6.65 2.28
N PRO A 71 8.14 -6.76 1.59
CA PRO A 71 8.47 -5.84 0.51
C PRO A 71 7.48 -6.05 -0.64
N LEU A 72 6.99 -4.96 -1.20
CA LEU A 72 6.15 -4.93 -2.39
C LEU A 72 7.04 -4.91 -3.63
N LEU A 73 6.53 -5.47 -4.74
CA LEU A 73 7.17 -5.32 -6.05
C LEU A 73 6.98 -3.89 -6.54
N ASP A 74 7.87 -3.41 -7.42
CA ASP A 74 7.95 -2.01 -7.88
C ASP A 74 6.58 -1.40 -8.23
N LYS A 75 5.80 -2.07 -9.10
CA LYS A 75 4.47 -1.61 -9.52
C LYS A 75 3.47 -1.55 -8.37
N ASN A 76 3.53 -2.50 -7.45
CA ASN A 76 2.67 -2.54 -6.27
C ASN A 76 3.11 -1.51 -5.22
N SER A 77 4.40 -1.15 -5.18
CA SER A 77 4.90 -0.04 -4.35
C SER A 77 4.36 1.29 -4.84
N VAL A 78 4.41 1.55 -6.16
CA VAL A 78 3.79 2.75 -6.76
C VAL A 78 2.28 2.76 -6.53
N LEU A 79 1.60 1.64 -6.79
CA LEU A 79 0.16 1.53 -6.54
C LEU A 79 -0.19 1.81 -5.07
N TRP A 80 0.60 1.30 -4.13
CA TRP A 80 0.44 1.57 -2.70
C TRP A 80 0.58 3.06 -2.36
N GLU A 81 1.58 3.73 -2.92
CA GLU A 81 1.81 5.17 -2.71
C GLU A 81 0.68 6.02 -3.30
N LEU A 82 0.15 5.65 -4.46
CA LEU A 82 -0.96 6.35 -5.12
C LEU A 82 -2.30 6.20 -4.38
N CYS A 83 -2.51 5.08 -3.67
CA CYS A 83 -3.74 4.77 -2.94
C CYS A 83 -3.79 5.41 -1.53
N ASN A 84 -3.54 6.71 -1.46
CA ASN A 84 -3.48 7.52 -0.24
C ASN A 84 -4.86 8.11 0.16
N GLY A 85 -5.94 7.78 -0.56
CA GLY A 85 -7.27 8.36 -0.33
C GLY A 85 -7.49 9.76 -0.91
N GLN A 86 -6.54 10.31 -1.67
CA GLN A 86 -6.66 11.63 -2.30
C GLN A 86 -6.99 11.55 -3.80
N ARG A 87 -6.78 10.38 -4.41
CA ARG A 87 -6.97 10.13 -5.84
C ARG A 87 -8.11 9.14 -6.05
N THR A 88 -8.89 9.34 -7.10
CA THR A 88 -9.91 8.38 -7.50
C THR A 88 -9.26 7.15 -8.13
N PHE A 89 -9.99 6.04 -8.22
CA PHE A 89 -9.52 4.85 -8.93
C PHE A 89 -9.20 5.15 -10.39
N ALA A 90 -9.95 6.07 -11.02
CA ALA A 90 -9.66 6.54 -12.36
C ALA A 90 -8.30 7.23 -12.47
N ASP A 91 -8.02 8.19 -11.60
CA ASP A 91 -6.73 8.88 -11.56
C ASP A 91 -5.57 7.89 -11.35
N VAL A 92 -5.75 6.92 -10.44
CA VAL A 92 -4.74 5.89 -10.18
C VAL A 92 -4.49 5.03 -11.43
N CYS A 93 -5.55 4.64 -12.16
CA CYS A 93 -5.42 3.87 -13.39
C CYS A 93 -4.68 4.65 -14.48
N GLU A 94 -4.95 5.95 -14.62
CA GLU A 94 -4.26 6.81 -15.58
C GLU A 94 -2.77 6.96 -15.25
N LEU A 95 -2.43 7.20 -13.98
CA LEU A 95 -1.05 7.33 -13.50
C LEU A 95 -0.27 6.01 -13.64
N MET A 96 -0.92 4.87 -13.35
CA MET A 96 -0.31 3.56 -13.57
C MET A 96 -0.05 3.30 -15.06
N ASN A 97 -0.99 3.70 -15.93
CA ASN A 97 -0.85 3.52 -17.38
C ASN A 97 0.25 4.41 -17.96
N SER A 98 0.32 5.68 -17.55
CA SER A 98 1.34 6.61 -18.03
C SER A 98 2.75 6.24 -17.55
N THR A 99 2.85 5.53 -16.43
CA THR A 99 4.15 5.11 -15.87
C THR A 99 4.62 3.79 -16.49
N PHE A 100 3.76 2.77 -16.53
CA PHE A 100 4.17 1.40 -16.85
C PHE A 100 3.68 0.86 -18.20
N HIS A 101 2.83 1.62 -18.90
CA HIS A 101 2.40 1.32 -20.27
C HIS A 101 1.94 -0.15 -20.45
N GLU A 102 2.58 -0.89 -21.35
CA GLU A 102 2.24 -2.27 -21.69
C GLU A 102 2.36 -3.24 -20.50
N GLU A 103 3.23 -2.95 -19.52
CA GLU A 103 3.47 -3.86 -18.40
C GLU A 103 2.26 -4.00 -17.46
N VAL A 104 1.36 -3.01 -17.47
CA VAL A 104 0.12 -3.01 -16.69
C VAL A 104 -1.11 -3.21 -17.57
N SER A 105 -0.97 -3.50 -18.86
CA SER A 105 -2.13 -3.70 -19.74
C SER A 105 -2.88 -5.02 -19.44
N PRO A 106 -4.23 -5.04 -19.45
CA PRO A 106 -5.14 -3.88 -19.42
C PRO A 106 -5.13 -3.20 -18.04
N VAL A 107 -4.84 -1.89 -18.01
CA VAL A 107 -4.53 -1.18 -16.76
C VAL A 107 -5.66 -1.16 -15.74
N VAL A 108 -6.90 -1.01 -16.19
CA VAL A 108 -8.07 -1.00 -15.30
C VAL A 108 -8.16 -2.33 -14.54
N HIS A 109 -8.05 -3.45 -15.27
CA HIS A 109 -8.11 -4.79 -14.68
C HIS A 109 -6.90 -5.07 -13.77
N ARG A 110 -5.69 -4.74 -14.21
CA ARG A 110 -4.46 -4.98 -13.44
C ARG A 110 -4.40 -4.14 -12.16
N THR A 111 -4.79 -2.88 -12.24
CA THR A 111 -4.82 -1.95 -11.10
C THR A 111 -5.88 -2.36 -10.09
N HIS A 112 -7.09 -2.71 -10.56
CA HIS A 112 -8.13 -3.26 -9.69
C HIS A 112 -7.66 -4.55 -8.99
N ALA A 113 -7.06 -5.49 -9.74
CA ALA A 113 -6.54 -6.73 -9.17
C ALA A 113 -5.44 -6.47 -8.10
N GLY A 114 -4.55 -5.50 -8.33
CA GLY A 114 -3.55 -5.08 -7.34
C GLY A 114 -4.18 -4.56 -6.06
N ILE A 115 -5.20 -3.69 -6.17
CA ILE A 115 -5.95 -3.18 -5.02
C ILE A 115 -6.70 -4.32 -4.29
N GLN A 116 -7.28 -5.28 -5.01
CA GLN A 116 -7.95 -6.44 -4.40
C GLN A 116 -6.98 -7.30 -3.57
N VAL A 117 -5.71 -7.39 -3.95
CA VAL A 117 -4.69 -8.06 -3.12
C VAL A 117 -4.50 -7.32 -1.80
N PHE A 118 -4.45 -5.98 -1.80
CA PHE A 118 -4.34 -5.18 -0.57
C PHE A 118 -5.59 -5.24 0.30
N ILE A 119 -6.78 -5.23 -0.31
CA ILE A 119 -8.05 -5.43 0.39
C ILE A 119 -8.07 -6.82 1.05
N GLY A 120 -7.67 -7.86 0.33
CA GLY A 120 -7.57 -9.23 0.88
C GLY A 120 -6.56 -9.39 2.02
N LEU A 121 -5.60 -8.45 2.13
CA LEU A 121 -4.67 -8.36 3.25
C LEU A 121 -5.16 -7.44 4.38
N ASN A 122 -6.36 -6.87 4.27
CA ASN A 122 -6.94 -5.89 5.20
C ASN A 122 -6.05 -4.65 5.41
N VAL A 123 -5.35 -4.19 4.36
CA VAL A 123 -4.49 -3.00 4.42
C VAL A 123 -4.96 -1.86 3.50
N MET A 124 -6.09 -2.04 2.83
CA MET A 124 -6.66 -1.03 1.94
C MET A 124 -8.17 -1.21 1.86
N ARG A 125 -8.90 -0.13 1.57
CA ARG A 125 -10.32 -0.16 1.20
C ARG A 125 -10.64 0.93 0.20
N PHE A 126 -11.82 0.87 -0.40
CA PHE A 126 -12.40 2.01 -1.09
C PHE A 126 -13.28 2.82 -0.12
N VAL A 127 -13.27 4.13 -0.27
CA VAL A 127 -14.24 5.06 0.32
C VAL A 127 -14.94 5.84 -0.79
N ASP A 128 -16.18 6.24 -0.52
CA ASP A 128 -16.96 7.03 -1.49
C ASP A 128 -16.54 8.51 -1.43
N HIS A 129 -16.12 8.97 -0.25
CA HIS A 129 -15.72 10.36 -0.01
C HIS A 129 -14.51 10.43 0.92
N ILE A 130 -13.66 11.44 0.72
CA ILE A 130 -12.40 11.63 1.47
C ILE A 130 -12.67 11.92 2.96
N ASP A 131 -13.82 12.53 3.29
CA ASP A 131 -14.24 12.81 4.67
C ASP A 131 -14.54 11.54 5.50
N GLN A 132 -14.66 10.38 4.85
CA GLN A 132 -14.78 9.08 5.51
C GLN A 132 -13.43 8.56 6.04
N ILE A 133 -12.34 9.28 5.82
CA ILE A 133 -10.99 8.94 6.27
C ILE A 133 -10.70 9.68 7.56
N ASP A 134 -10.84 8.99 8.69
CA ASP A 134 -10.58 9.49 10.05
C ASP A 134 -9.35 8.83 10.71
N TRP A 135 -8.52 8.15 9.93
CA TRP A 135 -7.26 7.55 10.36
C TRP A 135 -6.07 8.06 9.54
N SER A 136 -4.87 7.83 10.07
CA SER A 136 -3.63 8.19 9.41
C SER A 136 -3.17 7.12 8.41
N THR A 137 -2.67 7.59 7.27
CA THR A 137 -2.08 6.78 6.19
C THR A 137 -0.55 6.90 6.12
N LYS A 138 0.05 7.63 7.06
CA LYS A 138 1.45 8.05 7.02
C LYS A 138 2.43 6.88 7.20
N PRO A 139 3.63 6.96 6.61
CA PRO A 139 4.67 5.96 6.83
C PRO A 139 5.19 6.00 8.28
N GLY A 140 5.68 4.86 8.76
CA GLY A 140 6.36 4.75 10.06
C GLY A 140 5.43 4.67 11.27
N GLU A 141 4.12 4.88 11.13
CA GLU A 141 3.18 4.83 12.24
C GLU A 141 2.80 3.40 12.62
N VAL A 142 2.90 3.06 13.91
CA VAL A 142 2.47 1.76 14.45
C VAL A 142 0.95 1.82 14.71
N PRO A 143 0.14 0.98 14.06
CA PRO A 143 -1.31 0.99 14.28
C PRO A 143 -1.69 0.67 15.72
N GLN A 144 -2.78 1.27 16.19
CA GLN A 144 -3.28 1.01 17.53
C GLN A 144 -3.52 -0.49 17.76
N GLY A 145 -2.99 -1.02 18.86
CA GLY A 145 -3.13 -2.43 19.23
C GLY A 145 -2.13 -3.38 18.56
N GLN A 146 -1.24 -2.90 17.69
CA GLN A 146 -0.11 -3.69 17.19
C GLN A 146 1.15 -3.47 18.02
N ASN A 147 1.89 -4.56 18.26
CA ASN A 147 3.18 -4.55 18.95
C ASN A 147 4.31 -4.87 17.97
N LEU A 148 4.80 -3.85 17.29
CA LEU A 148 5.95 -3.94 16.39
C LEU A 148 7.21 -3.48 17.13
N SER A 149 8.36 -4.12 16.85
CA SER A 149 9.67 -3.72 17.37
C SER A 149 10.00 -2.29 16.96
N GLU A 150 10.42 -1.48 17.92
CA GLU A 150 10.95 -0.13 17.67
C GLU A 150 12.29 -0.18 16.94
N THR A 151 13.06 -1.26 17.11
CA THR A 151 14.33 -1.44 16.42
C THR A 151 14.09 -1.83 14.97
N ILE A 152 14.43 -0.91 14.06
CA ILE A 152 14.43 -1.11 12.62
C ILE A 152 15.87 -1.45 12.19
N THR A 153 16.07 -2.61 11.58
CA THR A 153 17.40 -3.14 11.22
C THR A 153 17.75 -3.00 9.73
N PHE A 154 16.96 -2.24 8.99
CA PHE A 154 17.12 -2.05 7.55
C PHE A 154 16.93 -0.58 7.20
N GLU A 155 17.35 -0.18 6.01
CA GLU A 155 17.16 1.19 5.55
C GLU A 155 15.67 1.51 5.43
N THR A 156 15.24 2.58 6.09
CA THR A 156 13.84 3.03 6.08
C THR A 156 13.75 4.51 5.84
N ASP A 157 12.98 4.86 4.83
CA ASP A 157 12.51 6.20 4.57
C ASP A 157 11.05 6.27 5.04
N ILE A 158 10.87 6.97 6.17
CA ILE A 158 9.59 7.29 6.80
C ILE A 158 9.31 8.80 6.72
N GLU A 159 10.02 9.52 5.85
CA GLU A 159 9.79 10.94 5.66
C GLU A 159 8.36 11.15 5.15
N GLN A 160 7.60 11.96 5.89
CA GLN A 160 6.27 12.37 5.49
C GLN A 160 6.40 13.43 4.40
N ARG A 161 5.77 13.17 3.26
CA ARG A 161 5.74 14.06 2.10
C ARG A 161 4.34 14.60 1.90
N ASP A 162 4.22 15.67 1.14
CA ASP A 162 2.93 16.12 0.66
C ASP A 162 2.29 14.98 -0.13
N GLY A 163 1.01 14.69 0.16
CA GLY A 163 0.32 13.52 -0.38
C GLY A 163 0.41 12.22 0.44
N ASP A 164 1.07 12.17 1.60
CA ASP A 164 1.07 10.97 2.47
C ASP A 164 -0.19 10.74 3.32
#